data_AF-A0A7V9BFK0-F1
#
_entry.id   AF-A0A7V9BFK0-F1
#
_cell.length_a   1.000
_cell.length_b   1.000
_cell.length_c   1.000
_cell.angle_alpha   90.00
_cell.angle_beta   90.00
_cell.angle_gamma   90.00
#
_symmetry.space_group_name_H-M   'P 1'
#
loop_
_entity.id
_entity.type
_entity.pdbx_description
1 polymer ?
#
loop_
_entity_poly.entity_id
_entity_poly.type
_entity_poly.pdbx_seq_one_letter_code
_entity_poly.pdbx_strand_id
1 'polypeptide(L)'
;GLISLAGLDDLTNDELLAHASAVGEVIPLFGFYLQPAVGGRPLDVDFWRRFASLESVVAIKVAPFSRYRTLDVARAVLETGREKDVVLYTGNDDSIVFDLLSRYRLGGRQVSIAGGLLGQWAVGTARAVEQLESIKTWRAAGTIPAEALVLAQEITDLNAALFDAANNFAGCIAGIHEVLRRQGLLAGTWCLDPEERLSSGQLEEIDRVLRAYPHLLDDGLVGESLDAWLS
;
A
#
# COMPACT_ATOMS: atom_id res chain seq x y z
N GLY A 1 -8.31 -14.78 1.80
CA GLY A 1 -7.41 -14.15 2.79
C GLY A 1 -6.28 -13.44 2.09
N LEU A 2 -5.70 -12.44 2.75
CA LEU A 2 -4.44 -11.82 2.32
C LEU A 2 -3.29 -12.78 2.68
N ILE A 3 -2.64 -13.35 1.68
CA ILE A 3 -1.54 -14.30 1.86
C ILE A 3 -0.21 -13.57 1.77
N SER A 4 0.48 -13.48 2.91
CA SER A 4 1.87 -13.06 2.99
C SER A 4 2.78 -14.27 2.90
N LEU A 5 3.90 -14.14 2.20
CA LEU A 5 4.96 -15.15 2.11
C LEU A 5 6.20 -14.75 2.93
N ALA A 6 6.08 -13.70 3.75
CA ALA A 6 7.09 -13.28 4.71
C ALA A 6 7.37 -14.41 5.72
N GLY A 7 8.65 -14.60 6.08
CA GLY A 7 9.08 -15.64 7.01
C GLY A 7 9.14 -17.06 6.43
N LEU A 8 8.91 -17.22 5.13
CA LEU A 8 9.08 -18.47 4.38
C LEU A 8 10.29 -18.37 3.42
N ASP A 9 11.37 -17.74 3.88
CA ASP A 9 12.52 -17.35 3.05
C ASP A 9 13.34 -18.56 2.55
N ASP A 10 13.25 -19.68 3.25
CA ASP A 10 13.88 -20.96 2.92
C ASP A 10 13.18 -21.71 1.78
N LEU A 11 11.93 -21.37 1.48
CA LEU A 11 11.15 -22.01 0.43
C LEU A 11 11.51 -21.49 -0.96
N THR A 12 11.48 -22.39 -1.94
CA THR A 12 11.56 -22.11 -3.37
C THR A 12 10.24 -21.54 -3.90
N ASN A 13 10.27 -20.91 -5.08
CA ASN A 13 9.04 -20.43 -5.73
C ASN A 13 8.01 -21.55 -5.97
N ASP A 14 8.45 -22.78 -6.25
CA ASP A 14 7.57 -23.94 -6.42
C ASP A 14 6.84 -24.31 -5.13
N GLU A 15 7.55 -24.32 -4.01
CA GLU A 15 6.98 -24.61 -2.68
C GLU A 15 6.03 -23.50 -2.23
N LEU A 16 6.39 -22.23 -2.48
CA LEU A 16 5.51 -21.08 -2.20
C LEU A 16 4.20 -21.15 -3.01
N LEU A 17 4.27 -21.58 -4.27
CA LEU A 17 3.09 -21.76 -5.11
C LEU A 17 2.24 -22.96 -4.67
N ALA A 18 2.87 -24.06 -4.24
CA ALA A 18 2.17 -25.20 -3.67
C ALA A 18 1.45 -24.81 -2.37
N HIS A 19 2.12 -24.04 -1.51
CA HIS A 19 1.52 -23.46 -0.30
C HIS A 19 0.32 -22.56 -0.64
N ALA A 20 0.50 -21.61 -1.57
CA ALA A 20 -0.59 -20.73 -2.02
C ALA A 20 -1.78 -21.54 -2.56
N SER A 21 -1.51 -22.54 -3.41
CA SER A 21 -2.55 -23.43 -3.96
C SER A 21 -3.35 -24.12 -2.85
N ALA A 22 -2.66 -24.70 -1.86
CA ALA A 22 -3.30 -25.39 -0.73
C ALA A 22 -4.18 -24.44 0.10
N VAL A 23 -3.73 -23.21 0.37
CA VAL A 23 -4.58 -22.19 1.03
C VAL A 23 -5.78 -21.82 0.15
N GLY A 24 -5.56 -21.76 -1.16
CA GLY A 24 -6.57 -21.46 -2.18
C GLY A 24 -7.70 -22.48 -2.29
N GLU A 25 -7.49 -23.72 -1.82
CA GLU A 25 -8.54 -24.75 -1.73
C GLU A 25 -9.58 -24.42 -0.65
N VAL A 26 -9.21 -23.59 0.34
CA VAL A 26 -10.04 -23.26 1.49
C VAL A 26 -10.64 -21.85 1.38
N ILE A 27 -9.86 -20.88 0.89
CA ILE A 27 -10.27 -19.47 0.78
C ILE A 27 -9.71 -18.80 -0.49
N PRO A 28 -10.48 -17.89 -1.13
CA PRO A 28 -9.94 -17.06 -2.21
C PRO A 28 -8.73 -16.25 -1.74
N LEU A 29 -7.76 -16.06 -2.62
CA LEU A 29 -6.45 -15.51 -2.30
C LEU A 29 -6.31 -14.06 -2.78
N PHE A 30 -5.78 -13.24 -1.88
CA PHE A 30 -5.26 -11.93 -2.17
C PHE A 30 -3.74 -12.01 -1.94
N GLY A 31 -2.95 -12.06 -3.02
CA GLY A 31 -1.49 -12.16 -2.90
C GLY A 31 -0.89 -10.90 -2.28
N PHE A 32 0.19 -11.01 -1.50
CA PHE A 32 0.88 -9.85 -0.93
C PHE A 32 2.35 -9.83 -1.35
N TYR A 33 2.71 -8.91 -2.24
CA TYR A 33 4.10 -8.65 -2.60
C TYR A 33 4.70 -7.65 -1.63
N LEU A 34 5.19 -8.12 -0.49
CA LEU A 34 5.82 -7.27 0.52
C LEU A 34 7.30 -7.01 0.18
N GLN A 35 7.77 -5.79 0.37
CA GLN A 35 9.18 -5.42 0.19
C GLN A 35 10.09 -6.03 1.28
N PRO A 36 11.39 -6.24 1.00
CA PRO A 36 12.32 -6.85 1.95
C PRO A 36 12.57 -6.06 3.25
N ALA A 37 12.51 -4.72 3.21
CA ALA A 37 12.82 -3.88 4.36
C ALA A 37 11.89 -4.12 5.57
N VAL A 38 10.69 -4.67 5.33
CA VAL A 38 9.69 -4.99 6.37
C VAL A 38 9.34 -6.49 6.37
N GLY A 39 10.30 -7.34 6.02
CA GLY A 39 10.19 -8.81 6.16
C GLY A 39 9.62 -9.54 4.93
N GLY A 40 9.38 -8.85 3.82
CA GLY A 40 9.04 -9.49 2.56
C GLY A 40 10.24 -10.09 1.82
N ARG A 41 10.02 -10.57 0.60
CA ARG A 41 11.08 -11.12 -0.25
C ARG A 41 10.88 -10.79 -1.72
N PRO A 42 11.95 -10.64 -2.52
CA PRO A 42 11.82 -10.51 -3.96
C PRO A 42 11.21 -11.79 -4.55
N LEU A 43 10.25 -11.61 -5.46
CA LEU A 43 9.61 -12.67 -6.24
C LEU A 43 9.69 -12.28 -7.72
N ASP A 44 10.14 -13.21 -8.54
CA ASP A 44 10.32 -12.97 -9.98
C ASP A 44 8.98 -12.98 -10.74
N VAL A 45 9.04 -12.55 -12.00
CA VAL A 45 7.86 -12.49 -12.88
C VAL A 45 7.24 -13.88 -13.13
N ASP A 46 8.03 -14.95 -13.09
CA ASP A 46 7.56 -16.31 -13.33
C ASP A 46 6.71 -16.82 -12.16
N PHE A 47 7.12 -16.50 -10.92
CA PHE A 47 6.30 -16.70 -9.73
C PHE A 47 4.95 -15.99 -9.87
N TRP A 48 4.95 -14.69 -10.19
CA TRP A 48 3.70 -13.92 -10.31
C TRP A 48 2.80 -14.42 -11.42
N ARG A 49 3.37 -14.86 -12.55
CA ARG A 49 2.61 -15.46 -13.64
C ARG A 49 1.89 -16.72 -13.17
N ARG A 50 2.60 -17.61 -12.48
CA ARG A 50 2.03 -18.86 -11.97
C ARG A 50 1.05 -18.64 -10.82
N PHE A 51 1.32 -17.67 -9.94
CA PHE A 51 0.42 -17.28 -8.86
C PHE A 51 -0.89 -16.72 -9.44
N ALA A 52 -0.83 -15.80 -10.40
CA ALA A 52 -2.02 -15.23 -11.05
C ALA A 52 -2.82 -16.25 -11.88
N SER A 53 -2.20 -17.36 -12.31
CA SER A 53 -2.87 -18.47 -12.97
C SER A 53 -3.71 -19.34 -12.03
N LEU A 54 -3.52 -19.26 -10.71
CA LEU A 54 -4.35 -20.00 -9.76
C LEU A 54 -5.78 -19.44 -9.78
N GLU A 55 -6.77 -20.31 -9.97
CA GLU A 55 -8.17 -19.88 -10.05
C GLU A 55 -8.65 -19.18 -8.77
N SER A 56 -8.14 -19.61 -7.62
CA SER A 56 -8.43 -19.05 -6.31
C SER A 56 -7.88 -17.64 -6.11
N VAL A 57 -6.95 -17.16 -6.94
CA VAL A 57 -6.41 -15.80 -6.84
C VAL A 57 -7.38 -14.80 -7.46
N VAL A 58 -7.83 -13.86 -6.62
CA VAL A 58 -8.79 -12.81 -6.97
C VAL A 58 -8.18 -11.41 -6.92
N ALA A 59 -7.05 -11.24 -6.23
CA ALA A 59 -6.36 -9.96 -6.16
C ALA A 59 -4.88 -10.08 -5.76
N ILE A 60 -4.10 -9.01 -5.98
CA ILE A 60 -2.71 -8.90 -5.54
C ILE A 60 -2.46 -7.49 -4.97
N LYS A 61 -1.98 -7.43 -3.73
CA LYS A 61 -1.48 -6.23 -3.06
C LYS A 61 -0.01 -6.07 -3.45
N VAL A 62 0.28 -5.07 -4.26
CA VAL A 62 1.58 -4.79 -4.84
C VAL A 62 2.30 -3.76 -3.98
N ALA A 63 3.18 -4.22 -3.10
CA ALA A 63 3.99 -3.38 -2.21
C ALA A 63 5.51 -3.67 -2.31
N PRO A 64 6.11 -3.86 -3.52
CA PRO A 64 7.54 -4.16 -3.62
C PRO A 64 8.44 -2.92 -3.50
N PHE A 65 7.87 -1.70 -3.43
CA PHE A 65 8.58 -0.41 -3.40
C PHE A 65 9.61 -0.33 -4.55
N SER A 66 9.18 -0.79 -5.73
CA SER A 66 10.01 -0.89 -6.92
C SER A 66 9.15 -0.87 -8.16
N ARG A 67 9.32 0.14 -9.01
CA ARG A 67 8.55 0.28 -10.26
C ARG A 67 8.75 -0.90 -11.21
N TYR A 68 9.95 -1.48 -11.24
CA TYR A 68 10.25 -2.67 -12.05
C TYR A 68 9.44 -3.88 -11.56
N ARG A 69 9.42 -4.14 -10.25
CA ARG A 69 8.68 -5.27 -9.68
C ARG A 69 7.16 -5.06 -9.73
N THR A 70 6.68 -3.83 -9.56
CA THR A 70 5.26 -3.49 -9.78
C THR A 70 4.86 -3.77 -11.23
N LEU A 71 5.72 -3.43 -12.19
CA LEU A 71 5.50 -3.76 -13.60
C LEU A 71 5.48 -5.28 -13.84
N ASP A 72 6.37 -6.05 -13.19
CA ASP A 72 6.39 -7.52 -13.32
C ASP A 72 5.07 -8.15 -12.89
N VAL A 73 4.46 -7.69 -11.79
CA VAL A 73 3.13 -8.18 -11.36
C VAL A 73 2.05 -7.85 -12.40
N ALA A 74 1.99 -6.59 -12.84
CA ALA A 74 0.99 -6.18 -13.83
C ALA A 74 1.15 -6.94 -15.15
N ARG A 75 2.40 -7.13 -15.59
CA ARG A 75 2.76 -7.95 -16.75
C ARG A 75 2.30 -9.39 -16.58
N ALA A 76 2.59 -10.02 -15.45
CA ALA A 76 2.19 -11.39 -15.16
C ALA A 76 0.66 -11.59 -15.25
N VAL A 77 -0.13 -10.66 -14.68
CA VAL A 77 -1.61 -10.70 -14.79
C VAL A 77 -2.07 -10.56 -16.25
N LEU A 78 -1.45 -9.67 -17.03
CA LEU A 78 -1.79 -9.49 -18.44
C LEU A 78 -1.41 -10.69 -19.31
N GLU A 79 -0.24 -11.30 -19.07
CA GLU A 79 0.24 -12.49 -19.79
C GLU A 79 -0.65 -13.71 -19.53
N THR A 80 -1.19 -13.85 -18.32
CA THR A 80 -2.14 -14.94 -17.99
C THR A 80 -3.54 -14.72 -18.55
N GLY A 81 -3.88 -13.48 -18.95
CA GLY A 81 -5.23 -13.14 -19.42
C GLY A 81 -6.28 -13.07 -18.33
N ARG A 82 -5.83 -12.93 -17.09
CA ARG A 82 -6.65 -12.86 -15.88
C ARG A 82 -6.90 -11.41 -15.46
N GLU A 83 -6.68 -10.41 -16.32
CA GLU A 83 -6.82 -8.99 -15.97
C GLU A 83 -8.24 -8.57 -15.55
N LYS A 84 -9.25 -9.40 -15.86
CA LYS A 84 -10.64 -9.21 -15.43
C LYS A 84 -10.97 -9.96 -14.12
N ASP A 85 -10.16 -10.95 -13.76
CA ASP A 85 -10.40 -11.85 -12.62
C ASP A 85 -9.49 -11.54 -11.42
N VAL A 86 -8.31 -10.94 -11.68
CA VAL A 86 -7.30 -10.60 -10.66
C VAL A 86 -7.16 -9.08 -10.56
N VAL A 87 -7.64 -8.52 -9.45
CA VAL A 87 -7.59 -7.08 -9.19
C VAL A 87 -6.27 -6.68 -8.54
N LEU A 88 -5.62 -5.63 -9.04
CA LEU A 88 -4.40 -5.10 -8.44
C LEU A 88 -4.72 -3.98 -7.44
N TYR A 89 -4.11 -4.04 -6.25
CA TYR A 89 -4.16 -2.99 -5.24
C TYR A 89 -2.75 -2.54 -4.92
N THR A 90 -2.52 -1.23 -4.78
CA THR A 90 -1.21 -0.73 -4.36
C THR A 90 -1.05 -0.89 -2.86
N GLY A 91 0.14 -1.30 -2.45
CA GLY A 91 0.66 -1.10 -1.10
C GLY A 91 1.99 -0.35 -1.13
N ASN A 92 2.31 0.34 -2.24
CA ASN A 92 3.48 1.19 -2.38
C ASN A 92 3.14 2.56 -1.80
N ASP A 93 3.32 2.75 -0.50
CA ASP A 93 3.06 4.03 0.16
C ASP A 93 3.92 5.17 -0.45
N ASP A 94 5.08 4.86 -1.03
CA ASP A 94 5.95 5.83 -1.73
C ASP A 94 5.42 6.32 -3.09
N SER A 95 4.38 5.68 -3.65
CA SER A 95 3.98 5.88 -5.05
C SER A 95 2.46 5.80 -5.30
N ILE A 96 1.65 6.03 -4.26
CA ILE A 96 0.18 5.83 -4.26
C ILE A 96 -0.49 6.48 -5.48
N VAL A 97 -0.27 7.79 -5.69
CA VAL A 97 -0.94 8.56 -6.75
C VAL A 97 -0.55 8.05 -8.14
N PHE A 98 0.74 7.79 -8.36
CA PHE A 98 1.24 7.27 -9.63
C PHE A 98 0.68 5.89 -9.94
N ASP A 99 0.61 5.00 -8.94
CA ASP A 99 0.04 3.67 -9.09
C ASP A 99 -1.43 3.72 -9.50
N LEU A 100 -2.21 4.57 -8.82
CA LEU A 100 -3.64 4.71 -9.08
C LEU A 100 -3.92 5.39 -10.44
N LEU A 101 -3.08 6.32 -10.89
CA LEU A 101 -3.23 6.95 -12.22
C LEU A 101 -2.82 6.01 -13.37
N SER A 102 -1.90 5.09 -13.11
CA SER A 102 -1.26 4.28 -14.15
C SER A 102 -2.20 3.27 -14.83
N ARG A 103 -1.90 3.02 -16.12
CA ARG A 103 -2.51 1.95 -16.93
C ARG A 103 -1.37 1.10 -17.50
N TYR A 104 -1.34 -0.17 -17.15
CA TYR A 104 -0.37 -1.14 -17.68
C TYR A 104 -0.97 -1.79 -18.92
N ARG A 105 -0.25 -1.75 -20.05
CA ARG A 105 -0.73 -2.26 -21.35
C ARG A 105 0.26 -3.26 -21.92
N LEU A 106 -0.24 -4.41 -22.36
CA LEU A 106 0.57 -5.45 -23.00
C LEU A 106 -0.32 -6.28 -23.93
N GLY A 107 0.10 -6.49 -25.18
CA GLY A 107 -0.59 -7.38 -26.12
C GLY A 107 -2.07 -7.02 -26.37
N GLY A 108 -2.41 -5.72 -26.37
CA GLY A 108 -3.80 -5.25 -26.52
C GLY A 108 -4.68 -5.38 -25.26
N ARG A 109 -4.15 -5.99 -24.18
CA ARG A 109 -4.79 -6.04 -22.86
C ARG A 109 -4.33 -4.87 -22.00
N GLN A 110 -5.13 -4.55 -20.99
CA GLN A 110 -4.81 -3.50 -20.02
C GLN A 110 -5.31 -3.85 -18.63
N VAL A 111 -4.50 -3.52 -17.61
CA VAL A 111 -4.88 -3.58 -16.20
C VAL A 111 -4.50 -2.26 -15.53
N SER A 112 -5.23 -1.90 -14.49
CA SER A 112 -4.95 -0.74 -13.64
C SER A 112 -5.08 -1.16 -12.19
N ILE A 113 -4.41 -0.43 -11.31
CA ILE A 113 -4.56 -0.59 -9.87
C ILE A 113 -5.92 0.00 -9.45
N ALA A 114 -6.76 -0.78 -8.80
CA ALA A 114 -8.14 -0.40 -8.48
C ALA A 114 -8.26 0.48 -7.22
N GLY A 115 -7.35 0.31 -6.27
CA GLY A 115 -7.33 0.99 -4.99
C GLY A 115 -6.06 0.66 -4.21
N GLY A 116 -6.07 0.92 -2.91
CA GLY A 116 -4.93 0.71 -2.02
C GLY A 116 -5.26 -0.14 -0.80
N LEU A 117 -4.24 -0.79 -0.27
CA LEU A 117 -4.22 -1.43 1.05
C LEU A 117 -2.99 -0.87 1.78
N LEU A 118 -3.12 0.33 2.33
CA LEU A 118 -1.99 1.19 2.67
C LEU A 118 -1.97 1.49 4.16
N GLY A 119 -0.78 1.54 4.76
CA GLY A 119 -0.64 1.93 6.16
C GLY A 119 -1.03 3.40 6.36
N GLN A 120 -0.66 4.27 5.41
CA GLN A 120 -0.92 5.70 5.53
C GLN A 120 -2.42 6.00 5.55
N TRP A 121 -3.26 5.18 4.91
CA TRP A 121 -4.70 5.43 4.89
C TRP A 121 -5.37 5.30 6.27
N ALA A 122 -4.65 4.89 7.32
CA ALA A 122 -5.08 5.07 8.71
C ALA A 122 -5.07 6.54 9.15
N VAL A 123 -4.25 7.39 8.53
CA VAL A 123 -4.10 8.82 8.80
C VAL A 123 -4.65 9.63 7.62
N GLY A 124 -5.63 10.50 7.86
CA GLY A 124 -6.28 11.25 6.78
C GLY A 124 -7.21 10.37 5.95
N THR A 125 -7.85 9.36 6.55
CA THR A 125 -8.70 8.37 5.85
C THR A 125 -9.76 9.04 4.98
N ALA A 126 -10.44 10.07 5.48
CA ALA A 126 -11.46 10.77 4.70
C ALA A 126 -10.85 11.44 3.45
N ARG A 127 -9.67 12.06 3.60
CA ARG A 127 -8.93 12.66 2.48
C ARG A 127 -8.43 11.62 1.49
N ALA A 128 -7.97 10.46 1.96
CA ALA A 128 -7.57 9.36 1.10
C ALA A 128 -8.74 8.86 0.21
N VAL A 129 -9.95 8.81 0.75
CA VAL A 129 -11.16 8.46 -0.03
C VAL A 129 -11.45 9.51 -1.11
N GLU A 130 -11.44 10.80 -0.76
CA GLU A 130 -11.64 11.91 -1.70
C GLU A 130 -10.59 11.90 -2.84
N GLN A 131 -9.33 11.64 -2.49
CA GLN A 131 -8.22 11.53 -3.43
C GLN A 131 -8.39 10.33 -4.36
N LEU A 132 -8.75 9.15 -3.83
CA LEU A 132 -8.98 7.95 -4.62
C LEU A 132 -10.07 8.17 -5.67
N GLU A 133 -11.19 8.77 -5.28
CA GLU A 133 -12.28 9.07 -6.20
C GLU A 133 -11.86 10.10 -7.27
N SER A 134 -11.17 11.17 -6.87
CA SER A 134 -10.63 12.17 -7.81
C SER A 134 -9.68 11.54 -8.83
N ILE A 135 -8.75 10.68 -8.38
CA ILE A 135 -7.79 9.99 -9.25
C ILE A 135 -8.51 9.04 -10.22
N LYS A 136 -9.53 8.31 -9.75
CA LYS A 136 -10.34 7.46 -10.64
C LYS A 136 -11.06 8.30 -11.70
N THR A 137 -11.61 9.46 -11.34
CA THR A 137 -12.22 10.40 -12.28
C THR A 137 -11.23 10.89 -13.33
N TRP A 138 -10.05 11.37 -12.92
CA TRP A 138 -9.01 11.84 -13.85
C TRP A 138 -8.55 10.73 -14.81
N ARG A 139 -8.31 9.54 -14.26
CA ARG A 139 -7.93 8.36 -15.05
C ARG A 139 -9.01 7.99 -16.06
N ALA A 140 -10.28 8.02 -15.67
CA ALA A 140 -11.41 7.71 -16.56
C ALA A 140 -11.57 8.76 -17.67
N ALA A 141 -11.38 10.03 -17.36
CA ALA A 141 -11.43 11.13 -18.33
C ALA A 141 -10.23 11.11 -19.32
N GLY A 142 -9.10 10.51 -18.94
CA GLY A 142 -7.88 10.52 -19.74
C GLY A 142 -7.15 11.87 -19.71
N THR A 143 -7.49 12.73 -18.75
CA THR A 143 -6.84 14.02 -18.52
C THR A 143 -6.39 14.07 -17.07
N ILE A 144 -5.09 14.24 -16.85
CA ILE A 144 -4.48 14.28 -15.52
C ILE A 144 -4.10 15.73 -15.23
N PRO A 145 -4.64 16.35 -14.17
CA PRO A 145 -4.27 17.71 -13.80
C PRO A 145 -2.81 17.75 -13.32
N ALA A 146 -2.13 18.89 -13.50
CA ALA A 146 -0.75 19.06 -13.05
C ALA A 146 -0.64 18.93 -11.52
N GLU A 147 -1.70 19.31 -10.81
CA GLU A 147 -1.88 19.18 -9.37
C GLU A 147 -1.76 17.73 -8.90
N ALA A 148 -2.06 16.73 -9.75
CA ALA A 148 -1.86 15.32 -9.39
C ALA A 148 -0.38 14.98 -9.19
N LEU A 149 0.53 15.64 -9.92
CA LEU A 149 1.97 15.47 -9.74
C LEU A 149 2.44 16.12 -8.43
N VAL A 150 1.86 17.26 -8.06
CA VAL A 150 2.14 17.93 -6.78
C VAL A 150 1.67 17.04 -5.62
N LEU A 151 0.40 16.60 -5.66
CA LEU A 151 -0.17 15.69 -4.68
C LEU A 151 0.67 14.42 -4.49
N ALA A 152 1.20 13.87 -5.59
CA ALA A 152 2.07 12.71 -5.52
C ALA A 152 3.34 12.97 -4.68
N GLN A 153 3.97 14.14 -4.85
CA GLN A 153 5.16 14.49 -4.05
C GLN A 153 4.82 14.75 -2.59
N GLU A 154 3.71 15.45 -2.32
CA GLU A 154 3.27 15.75 -0.94
C GLU A 154 2.94 14.48 -0.17
N ILE A 155 2.23 13.54 -0.79
CA ILE A 155 1.92 12.23 -0.18
C ILE A 155 3.20 11.42 0.04
N THR A 156 4.14 11.40 -0.91
CA THR A 156 5.42 10.72 -0.71
C THR A 156 6.23 11.33 0.43
N ASP A 157 6.28 12.66 0.58
CA ASP A 157 6.99 13.33 1.68
C ASP A 157 6.30 13.08 3.03
N LEU A 158 4.97 13.15 3.09
CA LEU A 158 4.19 12.73 4.27
C LEU A 158 4.57 11.30 4.67
N ASN A 159 4.55 10.37 3.71
CA ASN A 159 4.86 8.97 3.96
C ASN A 159 6.31 8.73 4.36
N ALA A 160 7.26 9.51 3.83
CA ALA A 160 8.65 9.42 4.23
C ALA A 160 8.84 9.72 5.73
N ALA A 161 8.11 10.71 6.27
CA ALA A 161 8.14 11.04 7.69
C ALA A 161 7.36 10.04 8.55
N LEU A 162 6.14 9.68 8.15
CA LEU A 162 5.30 8.74 8.91
C LEU A 162 5.95 7.36 9.01
N PHE A 163 6.49 6.85 7.91
CA PHE A 163 7.06 5.52 7.86
C PHE A 163 8.55 5.47 8.15
N ASP A 164 9.17 6.59 8.54
CA ASP A 164 10.58 6.61 8.94
C ASP A 164 11.55 6.17 7.83
N ALA A 165 11.31 6.61 6.60
CA ALA A 165 12.10 6.18 5.45
C ALA A 165 13.59 6.51 5.60
N ALA A 166 13.92 7.62 6.26
CA ALA A 166 15.30 8.04 6.54
C ALA A 166 16.07 7.07 7.45
N ASN A 167 15.36 6.32 8.31
CA ASN A 167 15.93 5.32 9.21
C ASN A 167 15.52 3.90 8.79
N ASN A 168 15.31 3.68 7.49
CA ASN A 168 14.99 2.37 6.93
C ASN A 168 13.76 1.72 7.58
N PHE A 169 12.70 2.50 7.81
CA PHE A 169 11.41 2.04 8.31
C PHE A 169 11.41 1.53 9.75
N ALA A 170 12.40 1.91 10.57
CA ALA A 170 12.50 1.46 11.96
C ALA A 170 11.32 1.91 12.85
N GLY A 171 10.80 3.13 12.62
CA GLY A 171 9.64 3.70 13.31
C GLY A 171 8.36 3.68 12.48
N CYS A 172 8.18 2.71 11.59
CA CYS A 172 7.11 2.66 10.60
C CYS A 172 5.70 2.69 11.23
N ILE A 173 5.43 1.78 12.18
CA ILE A 173 4.15 1.68 12.87
C ILE A 173 4.03 2.78 13.93
N ALA A 174 5.12 3.05 14.66
CA ALA A 174 5.15 4.07 15.70
C ALA A 174 4.83 5.48 15.17
N GLY A 175 5.27 5.81 13.95
CA GLY A 175 4.98 7.08 13.29
C GLY A 175 3.50 7.25 12.93
N ILE A 176 2.85 6.19 12.43
CA ILE A 176 1.39 6.18 12.22
C ILE A 176 0.67 6.34 13.56
N HIS A 177 1.05 5.56 14.56
CA HIS A 177 0.44 5.65 15.89
C HIS A 177 0.60 7.04 16.51
N GLU A 178 1.70 7.74 16.26
CA GLU A 178 1.91 9.09 16.78
C GLU A 178 0.86 10.07 16.25
N VAL A 179 0.49 10.00 14.97
CA VAL A 179 -0.57 10.85 14.42
C VAL A 179 -1.93 10.45 14.99
N LEU A 180 -2.24 9.16 15.04
CA LEU A 180 -3.50 8.67 15.62
C LEU A 180 -3.63 9.03 17.10
N ARG A 181 -2.52 9.03 17.84
CA ARG A 181 -2.46 9.47 19.24
C ARG A 181 -2.76 10.96 19.37
N ARG A 182 -2.22 11.80 18.48
CA ARG A 182 -2.53 13.24 18.45
C ARG A 182 -4.01 13.51 18.12
N GLN A 183 -4.60 12.67 17.28
CA GLN A 183 -6.02 12.70 16.94
C GLN A 183 -6.93 12.16 18.07
N GLY A 184 -6.36 11.57 19.13
CA GLY A 184 -7.10 10.97 20.24
C GLY A 184 -7.67 9.58 19.94
N LEU A 185 -7.40 9.00 18.77
CA LEU A 185 -7.83 7.65 18.38
C LEU A 185 -7.03 6.55 19.06
N LEU A 186 -5.80 6.84 19.47
CA LEU A 186 -4.95 5.95 20.27
C LEU A 186 -4.47 6.65 21.55
N ALA A 187 -4.29 5.87 22.62
CA ALA A 187 -3.79 6.39 23.89
C ALA A 187 -2.25 6.59 23.90
N GLY A 188 -1.53 5.98 22.96
CA GLY A 188 -0.07 6.01 22.90
C GLY A 188 0.47 5.41 21.60
N THR A 189 1.79 5.38 21.48
CA THR A 189 2.50 4.89 20.28
C THR A 189 3.00 3.45 20.41
N TRP A 190 2.47 2.69 21.38
CA TRP A 190 2.96 1.35 21.69
C TRP A 190 2.73 0.36 20.55
N CYS A 191 3.74 -0.46 20.28
CA CYS A 191 3.71 -1.52 19.28
C CYS A 191 3.84 -2.89 19.95
N LEU A 192 3.48 -3.95 19.23
CA LEU A 192 3.65 -5.33 19.70
C LEU A 192 5.13 -5.70 19.85
N ASP A 193 5.96 -5.27 18.90
CA ASP A 193 7.40 -5.26 19.06
C ASP A 193 7.79 -4.08 19.96
N PRO A 194 8.36 -4.32 21.16
CA PRO A 194 8.78 -3.24 22.03
C PRO A 194 9.88 -2.36 21.42
N GLU A 195 10.66 -2.87 20.47
CA GLU A 195 11.75 -2.11 19.84
C GLU A 195 11.26 -1.20 18.71
N GLU A 196 10.03 -1.39 18.23
CA GLU A 196 9.41 -0.48 17.26
C GLU A 196 8.93 0.79 17.96
N ARG A 197 9.70 1.86 17.77
CA ARG A 197 9.56 3.18 18.41
C ARG A 197 9.88 4.28 17.40
N LEU A 198 9.52 5.52 17.72
CA LEU A 198 9.94 6.65 16.90
C LEU A 198 11.47 6.76 16.89
N SER A 199 12.06 6.86 15.71
CA SER A 199 13.49 7.11 15.56
C SER A 199 13.87 8.54 15.94
N SER A 200 15.16 8.75 16.22
CA SER A 200 15.70 10.09 16.44
C SER A 200 15.42 10.98 15.21
N GLY A 201 14.81 12.14 15.42
CA GLY A 201 14.46 13.08 14.33
C GLY A 201 13.12 12.82 13.65
N GLN A 202 12.50 11.64 13.86
CA GLN A 202 11.25 11.29 13.18
C GLN A 202 10.08 12.16 13.67
N LEU A 203 10.03 12.47 14.98
CA LEU A 203 8.98 13.31 15.54
C LEU A 203 8.99 14.72 14.92
N GLU A 204 10.17 15.29 14.72
CA GLU A 204 10.38 16.60 14.09
C GLU A 204 9.97 16.58 12.61
N GLU A 205 10.23 15.48 11.90
CA GLU A 205 9.79 15.31 10.51
C GLU A 205 8.28 15.13 10.42
N ILE A 206 7.65 14.37 11.32
CA ILE A 206 6.19 14.26 11.43
C ILE A 206 5.60 15.66 11.66
N ASP A 207 6.13 16.41 12.62
CA ASP A 207 5.74 17.80 12.89
C ASP A 207 5.85 18.70 11.65
N ARG A 208 6.90 18.54 10.86
CA ARG A 208 7.13 19.30 9.63
C ARG A 208 6.06 18.99 8.58
N VAL A 209 5.82 17.72 8.28
CA VAL A 209 4.89 17.34 7.20
C VAL A 209 3.44 17.61 7.55
N LEU A 210 3.03 17.43 8.82
CA LEU A 210 1.66 17.75 9.24
C LEU A 210 1.37 19.25 9.14
N ARG A 211 2.38 20.11 9.39
CA ARG A 211 2.26 21.56 9.16
C ARG A 211 2.30 21.95 7.68
N ALA A 212 3.09 21.24 6.87
CA ALA A 212 3.24 21.53 5.46
C ALA A 212 2.00 21.13 4.65
N TYR A 213 1.35 20.03 5.03
CA TYR A 213 0.28 19.40 4.25
C TYR A 213 -1.02 19.17 5.05
N PRO A 214 -1.59 20.22 5.70
CA PRO A 214 -2.81 20.05 6.50
C PRO A 214 -4.02 19.60 5.66
N HIS A 215 -4.01 19.83 4.35
CA HIS A 215 -5.06 19.38 3.43
C HIS A 215 -5.07 17.86 3.20
N LEU A 216 -4.01 17.15 3.57
CA LEU A 216 -3.96 15.68 3.53
C LEU A 216 -4.55 15.04 4.80
N LEU A 217 -4.92 15.84 5.80
CA LEU A 217 -5.43 15.38 7.09
C LEU A 217 -6.94 15.60 7.20
N ASP A 218 -7.55 14.86 8.11
CA ASP A 218 -8.98 14.89 8.43
C ASP A 218 -9.25 15.21 9.90
N ASP A 219 -8.31 15.87 10.59
CA ASP A 219 -8.36 16.20 12.02
C ASP A 219 -9.68 16.87 12.45
N GLY A 220 -10.25 17.74 11.61
CA GLY A 220 -11.54 18.37 11.89
C GLY A 220 -12.69 17.36 11.96
N LEU A 221 -12.76 16.44 11.00
CA LEU A 221 -13.78 15.38 10.96
C LEU A 221 -13.59 14.40 12.12
N VAL A 222 -12.34 14.03 12.41
CA VAL A 222 -12.02 13.14 13.54
C VAL A 222 -12.43 13.80 14.86
N GLY A 223 -12.06 15.06 15.08
CA GLY A 223 -12.40 15.79 16.31
C GLY A 223 -13.91 15.91 16.54
N GLU A 224 -14.69 16.14 15.48
CA GLU A 224 -16.16 16.22 15.57
C GLU A 224 -16.83 14.85 15.85
N SER A 225 -16.17 13.75 15.47
CA SER A 225 -16.76 12.40 15.52
C SER A 225 -16.23 11.52 16.67
N LEU A 226 -15.13 11.92 17.31
CA LEU A 226 -14.35 11.10 18.23
C LEU A 226 -15.18 10.52 19.38
N ASP A 227 -15.97 11.38 20.06
CA ASP A 227 -16.79 10.97 21.20
C ASP A 227 -17.83 9.91 20.82
N ALA A 228 -18.38 10.01 19.60
CA ALA A 228 -19.38 9.06 19.12
C ALA A 228 -18.78 7.72 18.67
N TRP A 229 -17.51 7.69 18.26
CA TRP A 229 -16.81 6.46 17.88
C TRP A 229 -16.27 5.67 19.07
N LEU A 230 -15.92 6.36 20.15
CA LEU A 230 -15.30 5.76 21.34
C LEU A 230 -16.27 5.49 22.50
N SER A 231 -17.56 5.76 22.33
CA SER A 231 -18.65 5.41 23.25
C SER A 231 -19.14 3.99 23.04
#